data_AF-A0A523WIR8-F1
#
_entry.id   AF-A0A523WIR8-F1
#
_cell.length_a   1.000
_cell.length_b   1.000
_cell.length_c   1.000
_cell.angle_alpha   90.00
_cell.angle_beta   90.00
_cell.angle_gamma   90.00
#
_symmetry.space_group_name_H-M   'P 1'
#
loop_
_entity.id
_entity.type
_entity.pdbx_description
1 polymer ?
#
loop_
_entity_poly.entity_id
_entity_poly.type
_entity_poly.pdbx_seq_one_letter_code
_entity_poly.pdbx_strand_id
1 'polypeptide(L)'
;MKNYYRILGLNSSCDLEELKRAFRRLAKKYHPDVAGGTIPEQFLRIREAYDTLCDKRKRREYDLRMKYGMVPPAYEVRLMRTRPEPVYDR
;
A
#
# COMPACT_ATOMS: atom_id res chain seq x y z
N MET A 1 -0.02 8.91 -13.29
CA MET A 1 -0.51 7.98 -12.25
C MET A 1 0.58 7.78 -11.19
N LYS A 2 0.31 8.15 -9.93
CA LYS A 2 1.25 8.00 -8.82
C LYS A 2 1.31 6.53 -8.42
N ASN A 3 2.41 5.83 -8.74
CA ASN A 3 2.60 4.45 -8.32
C ASN A 3 3.18 4.41 -6.91
N TYR A 4 2.44 3.88 -5.92
CA TYR A 4 2.93 3.68 -4.56
C TYR A 4 4.25 2.88 -4.53
N TYR A 5 4.38 1.90 -5.43
CA TYR A 5 5.63 1.16 -5.65
C TYR A 5 6.81 2.07 -6.02
N ARG A 6 6.62 3.01 -6.97
CA ARG A 6 7.65 4.00 -7.35
C ARG A 6 8.05 4.94 -6.21
N ILE A 7 7.10 5.29 -5.33
CA ILE A 7 7.36 6.17 -4.18
C ILE A 7 8.26 5.47 -3.16
N LEU A 8 8.04 4.17 -2.96
CA LEU A 8 8.86 3.32 -2.08
C LEU A 8 10.15 2.83 -2.75
N GLY A 9 10.32 3.05 -4.05
CA GLY A 9 11.44 2.52 -4.84
C GLY A 9 11.37 1.00 -5.02
N LEU A 10 10.17 0.43 -4.98
CA LEU A 10 9.91 -1.00 -5.11
C LEU A 10 9.24 -1.31 -6.45
N ASN A 11 9.29 -2.58 -6.85
CA ASN A 11 8.58 -3.08 -8.01
C ASN A 11 7.14 -3.48 -7.67
N SER A 12 6.22 -3.53 -8.63
CA SER A 12 4.82 -3.96 -8.40
C SER A 12 4.69 -5.39 -7.88
N SER A 13 5.74 -6.20 -8.07
CA SER A 13 5.84 -7.58 -7.61
C SER A 13 6.51 -7.73 -6.23
N CYS A 14 6.79 -6.64 -5.51
CA CYS A 14 7.52 -6.71 -4.24
C CYS A 14 6.72 -7.40 -3.13
N ASP A 15 7.45 -8.06 -2.24
CA ASP A 15 6.92 -8.75 -1.07
C ASP A 15 6.69 -7.81 0.12
N LEU A 16 5.87 -8.25 1.08
CA LEU A 16 5.62 -7.51 2.32
C LEU A 16 6.92 -7.28 3.13
N GLU A 17 7.87 -8.19 3.04
CA GLU A 17 9.18 -8.06 3.67
C GLU A 17 10.00 -6.94 3.02
N GLU A 18 10.03 -6.88 1.69
CA GLU A 18 10.69 -5.79 0.95
C GLU A 18 10.02 -4.45 1.22
N LEU A 19 8.68 -4.43 1.28
CA LEU A 19 7.89 -3.25 1.66
C LEU A 19 8.29 -2.71 3.03
N LYS A 20 8.34 -3.58 4.04
CA LYS A 20 8.78 -3.23 5.40
C LYS A 20 10.23 -2.75 5.41
N ARG A 21 11.12 -3.39 4.66
CA ARG A 21 12.55 -3.04 4.61
C ARG A 21 12.78 -1.68 3.93
N ALA A 22 12.09 -1.39 2.83
CA ALA A 22 12.14 -0.11 2.14
C ALA A 22 11.56 1.01 3.03
N PHE A 23 10.41 0.76 3.66
CA PHE A 23 9.80 1.71 4.60
C PHE A 23 10.76 2.06 5.74
N ARG A 24 11.40 1.07 6.37
CA ARG A 24 12.39 1.32 7.44
C ARG A 24 13.60 2.13 6.95
N ARG A 25 14.12 1.86 5.75
CA ARG A 25 15.24 2.63 5.16
C ARG A 25 14.84 4.08 4.90
N LEU A 26 13.67 4.30 4.31
CA LEU A 26 13.17 5.62 3.99
C LEU A 26 12.76 6.39 5.25
N ALA A 27 12.15 5.72 6.23
CA ALA A 27 11.79 6.30 7.52
C ALA A 27 13.03 6.82 8.24
N LYS A 28 14.15 6.07 8.27
CA LYS A 28 15.42 6.58 8.82
C LYS A 28 15.97 7.78 8.06
N LYS A 29 15.82 7.81 6.73
CA LYS A 29 16.33 8.88 5.87
C LYS A 29 15.52 10.18 5.96
N TYR A 30 14.21 10.05 6.18
CA TYR A 30 13.25 11.15 6.20
C TYR A 30 12.64 11.37 7.61
N HIS A 31 13.29 10.85 8.65
CA HIS A 31 12.76 10.93 10.01
C HIS A 31 12.75 12.39 10.50
N PRO A 32 11.65 12.87 11.12
CA PRO A 32 11.54 14.26 11.58
C PRO A 32 12.56 14.62 12.68
N ASP A 33 13.05 13.62 13.42
CA ASP A 33 14.08 13.78 14.45
C ASP A 33 15.43 14.24 13.87
N VAL A 34 15.72 13.88 12.62
CA VAL A 34 16.95 14.29 11.90
C VAL A 34 16.74 15.60 11.14
N ALA A 35 15.49 15.92 10.80
CA ALA A 35 15.11 17.07 9.98
C ALA A 35 14.63 18.29 10.79
N GLY A 36 14.80 18.30 12.12
CA GLY A 36 14.43 19.45 12.95
C GLY A 36 12.92 19.70 13.05
N GLY A 37 12.10 18.63 13.04
CA GLY A 37 10.69 18.69 13.42
C GLY A 37 9.67 18.76 12.27
N THR A 38 10.07 19.05 11.03
CA THR A 38 9.14 19.00 9.89
C THR A 38 9.19 17.64 9.21
N ILE A 39 8.06 16.92 9.24
CA ILE A 39 7.90 15.68 8.47
C ILE A 39 7.89 16.08 6.98
N PRO A 40 8.86 15.62 6.17
CA PRO A 40 8.89 15.98 4.76
C PRO A 40 7.67 15.36 4.05
N GLU A 41 7.10 16.06 3.06
CA GLU A 41 5.98 15.56 2.25
C GLU A 41 6.25 14.15 1.68
N GLN A 42 7.53 13.85 1.40
CA GLN A 42 7.95 12.52 0.94
C GLN A 42 7.65 11.44 1.96
N PHE A 43 7.87 11.68 3.26
CA PHE A 43 7.55 10.72 4.31
C PHE A 43 6.05 10.46 4.40
N LEU A 44 5.23 11.50 4.22
CA LEU A 44 3.77 11.36 4.18
C LEU A 44 3.34 10.44 3.02
N ARG A 45 3.90 10.65 1.84
CA ARG A 45 3.65 9.81 0.65
C ARG A 45 4.13 8.37 0.84
N ILE A 46 5.29 8.17 1.47
CA ILE A 46 5.84 6.85 1.78
C ILE A 46 4.92 6.12 2.78
N ARG A 47 4.40 6.83 3.78
CA ARG A 47 3.48 6.26 4.78
C ARG A 47 2.14 5.87 4.17
N GLU A 48 1.57 6.72 3.30
CA GLU A 48 0.33 6.41 2.58
C GLU A 48 0.51 5.19 1.65
N ALA A 49 1.63 5.15 0.93
CA ALA A 49 1.99 4.02 0.08
C ALA A 49 2.12 2.73 0.91
N TYR A 50 2.77 2.80 2.07
CA TYR A 50 2.92 1.66 2.97
C TYR A 50 1.57 1.19 3.52
N ASP A 51 0.70 2.09 3.98
CA ASP A 51 -0.62 1.73 4.52
C ASP A 51 -1.49 0.99 3.49
N THR A 52 -1.41 1.42 2.23
CA THR A 52 -2.16 0.79 1.13
C THR A 52 -1.56 -0.56 0.73
N LEU A 53 -0.23 -0.69 0.69
CA LEU A 53 0.46 -1.89 0.22
C LEU A 53 0.71 -2.95 1.31
N CYS A 54 0.72 -2.55 2.58
CA CYS A 54 0.93 -3.44 3.72
C CYS A 54 -0.24 -4.42 3.88
N ASP A 55 -1.44 -3.98 3.52
CA ASP A 55 -2.63 -4.81 3.60
C ASP A 55 -2.91 -5.45 2.24
N LYS A 56 -2.91 -6.78 2.17
CA LYS A 56 -3.17 -7.51 0.92
C LYS A 56 -4.55 -7.16 0.34
N ARG A 57 -5.54 -6.88 1.18
CA ARG A 57 -6.88 -6.45 0.77
C ARG A 57 -6.84 -5.08 0.09
N LYS A 58 -6.25 -4.08 0.75
CA LYS A 58 -6.09 -2.72 0.20
C LYS A 58 -5.21 -2.70 -1.04
N ARG A 59 -4.15 -3.49 -1.09
CA ARG A 59 -3.28 -3.64 -2.28
C ARG A 59 -4.06 -4.18 -3.47
N ARG A 60 -4.87 -5.21 -3.26
CA ARG A 60 -5.72 -5.78 -4.32
C ARG A 60 -6.75 -4.77 -4.80
N GLU A 61 -7.41 -4.07 -3.89
CA GLU A 61 -8.38 -3.03 -4.24
C GLU A 61 -7.73 -1.86 -5.00
N TYR A 62 -6.53 -1.45 -4.58
CA TYR A 62 -5.75 -0.43 -5.24
C TYR A 62 -5.32 -0.86 -6.65
N ASP A 63 -4.87 -2.11 -6.82
CA ASP A 63 -4.47 -2.66 -8.11
C ASP A 63 -5.67 -2.82 -9.06
N LEU A 64 -6.80 -3.30 -8.55
CA LEU A 64 -8.07 -3.34 -9.26
C LEU A 64 -8.55 -1.94 -9.65
N ARG A 65 -8.44 -0.96 -8.76
CA ARG A 65 -8.80 0.45 -9.05
C ARG A 65 -7.88 1.05 -10.12
N MET A 66 -6.58 0.76 -10.07
CA MET A 66 -5.61 1.18 -11.08
C MET A 66 -5.90 0.54 -12.45
N LYS A 67 -6.30 -0.74 -12.45
CA LYS A 67 -6.56 -1.51 -13.68
C LYS A 67 -7.92 -1.20 -14.31
N TYR A 68 -8.94 -0.95 -13.49
CA TYR A 68 -10.34 -0.80 -13.94
C TYR A 68 -10.91 0.63 -13.81
N GLY A 69 -10.14 1.60 -13.31
CA GLY A 69 -10.47 3.04 -13.37
C GLY A 69 -11.54 3.51 -12.40
N MET A 70 -12.61 2.75 -12.18
CA MET A 70 -13.63 2.91 -11.15
C MET A 70 -14.60 1.73 -11.30
N VAL A 71 -15.10 1.19 -10.19
CA VAL A 71 -16.08 0.10 -10.09
C VAL A 71 -15.52 -1.31 -10.38
N PRO A 72 -15.39 -2.21 -9.38
CA PRO A 72 -15.21 -3.63 -9.68
C PRO A 72 -16.43 -4.12 -10.48
N PRO A 73 -16.24 -4.90 -11.55
CA PRO A 73 -17.36 -5.40 -12.34
C PRO A 73 -18.34 -6.15 -11.42
N ALA A 74 -19.64 -5.90 -11.61
CA ALA A 74 -20.72 -6.24 -10.68
C ALA A 74 -20.76 -7.71 -10.19
N TYR A 75 -20.05 -8.62 -10.89
CA TYR A 75 -19.89 -10.01 -10.47
C TYR A 75 -19.02 -10.20 -9.21
N GLU A 76 -17.99 -9.37 -8.96
CA GLU A 76 -17.15 -9.51 -7.76
C GLU A 76 -17.83 -8.98 -6.49
N VAL A 77 -18.67 -7.94 -6.61
CA VAL A 77 -19.42 -7.37 -5.47
C VAL A 77 -20.45 -8.36 -4.94
N ARG A 78 -21.06 -9.16 -5.82
CA ARG A 78 -22.02 -10.21 -5.46
C ARG A 78 -21.35 -11.39 -4.76
N LEU A 79 -20.10 -11.71 -5.08
CA LEU A 79 -19.31 -12.77 -4.43
C LEU A 79 -18.78 -12.39 -3.05
N MET A 80 -18.61 -11.09 -2.76
CA MET A 80 -18.20 -10.59 -1.45
C MET A 80 -19.32 -10.62 -0.39
N ARG A 81 -20.61 -10.56 -0.81
CA ARG A 81 -21.75 -10.60 0.12
C ARG A 81 -22.16 -12.01 0.58
N THR A 82 -21.65 -13.05 -0.06
CA THR A 82 -22.09 -14.45 0.15
C THR A 82 -20.98 -15.42 0.52
N ARG A 83 -19.71 -15.00 0.54
CA ARG A 83 -18.62 -15.83 1.08
C ARG A 83 -18.36 -15.45 2.53
N PRO A 84 -18.30 -16.41 3.48
CA PRO A 84 -17.77 -16.11 4.81
C PRO A 84 -16.35 -15.54 4.65
N GLU A 85 -16.05 -14.48 5.39
CA GLU A 85 -14.70 -13.89 5.44
C GLU A 85 -13.69 -15.04 5.62
N PRO A 86 -12.64 -15.15 4.80
CA PRO A 86 -11.63 -16.16 5.01
C PRO A 86 -11.02 -15.89 6.39
N VAL A 87 -11.28 -16.80 7.33
CA VAL A 87 -10.63 -16.82 8.64
C VAL A 87 -9.15 -17.00 8.36
N TYR A 88 -8.40 -15.90 8.42
CA TYR A 88 -6.95 -15.98 8.46
C TYR A 88 -6.58 -16.44 9.87
N ASP A 89 -6.06 -17.67 9.94
CA ASP A 89 -5.53 -18.26 11.16
C ASP A 89 -4.44 -17.34 11.74
N ARG A 90 -4.54 -17.10 13.06
CA ARG A 90 -3.76 -16.10 13.81
C ARG A 90 -2.30 -16.48 13.98
#